data_AF-A0A7C7EEF3-F1
#
_entry.id   AF-A0A7C7EEF3-F1
#
_cell.length_a   1.000
_cell.length_b   1.000
_cell.length_c   1.000
_cell.angle_alpha   90.00
_cell.angle_beta   90.00
_cell.angle_gamma   90.00
#
_symmetry.space_group_name_H-M   'P 1'
#
loop_
_entity.id
_entity.type
_entity.pdbx_description
1 polymer ?
#
loop_
_entity_poly.entity_id
_entity_poly.type
_entity_poly.pdbx_seq_one_letter_code
_entity_poly.pdbx_strand_id
1 'polypeptide(L)'
;KKYAAAGLKIKEDNYSPNYFLIGVEMCVNSDGDWNKTYQNTVELAAYLLKKYNLNIDNLYRHYDITGKECPKMFLEPEKWQAFKKKVAYCMDEIKLLINGELVVIDKIIIDNMIYVPVKEVFRILGADIYWEQQKRIASIKL
;
A
#
# COMPACT_ATOMS: atom_id res chain seq x y z
N LYS A 1 1.81 29.58 9.61
CA LYS A 1 1.65 28.21 10.18
C LYS A 1 3.04 27.69 10.51
N LYS A 2 3.31 27.17 11.72
CA LYS A 2 4.63 26.62 12.07
C LYS A 2 4.71 25.18 11.54
N TYR A 3 5.73 24.86 10.76
CA TYR A 3 5.99 23.50 10.29
C TYR A 3 7.03 22.82 11.18
N ALA A 4 6.88 21.51 11.35
CA ALA A 4 7.90 20.65 11.91
C ALA A 4 8.97 20.31 10.85
N ALA A 5 10.00 19.55 11.23
CA ALA A 5 11.16 19.30 10.37
C ALA A 5 10.80 18.70 9.00
N ALA A 6 9.86 17.74 8.93
CA ALA A 6 9.44 17.19 7.64
C ALA A 6 8.69 18.22 6.80
N GLY A 7 7.78 19.01 7.43
CA GLY A 7 7.05 20.06 6.72
C GLY A 7 7.96 21.16 6.16
N LEU A 8 9.05 21.49 6.86
CA LEU A 8 10.06 22.44 6.37
C LEU A 8 10.86 21.90 5.18
N LYS A 9 11.09 20.59 5.12
CA LYS A 9 11.77 19.93 3.99
C LYS A 9 10.88 19.79 2.75
N ILE A 10 9.57 19.65 2.95
CA ILE A 10 8.60 19.39 1.87
C ILE A 10 8.08 20.70 1.26
N LYS A 11 8.01 21.79 2.03
CA LYS A 11 7.58 23.08 1.45
C LYS A 11 8.62 23.57 0.44
N GLU A 12 8.16 24.18 -0.64
CA GLU A 12 9.00 24.78 -1.68
C GLU A 12 8.42 26.14 -2.06
N ASP A 13 9.24 27.19 -2.05
CA ASP A 13 8.84 28.57 -2.35
C ASP A 13 7.55 29.00 -1.63
N ASN A 14 6.49 29.26 -2.40
CA ASN A 14 5.16 29.66 -1.95
C ASN A 14 4.19 28.48 -1.75
N TYR A 15 4.63 27.25 -2.06
CA TYR A 15 3.83 26.04 -1.97
C TYR A 15 3.99 25.36 -0.60
N SER A 16 2.86 25.18 0.08
CA SER A 16 2.82 24.43 1.34
C SER A 16 2.93 22.91 1.11
N PRO A 17 3.23 22.10 2.13
CA PRO A 17 3.22 20.64 2.01
C PRO A 17 1.91 20.05 1.48
N ASN A 18 0.79 20.75 1.63
CA ASN A 18 -0.50 20.32 1.07
C ASN A 18 -0.50 20.27 -0.47
N TYR A 19 0.40 20.98 -1.14
CA TYR A 19 0.53 20.95 -2.60
C TYR A 19 1.23 19.67 -3.08
N PHE A 20 2.12 19.11 -2.25
CA PHE A 20 2.99 17.99 -2.62
C PHE A 20 2.54 16.63 -2.06
N LEU A 21 1.59 16.63 -1.12
CA LEU A 21 1.19 15.43 -0.38
C LEU A 21 -0.27 15.04 -0.62
N ILE A 22 -0.51 13.73 -0.65
CA ILE A 22 -1.86 13.17 -0.62
C ILE A 22 -2.25 12.94 0.84
N GLY A 23 -3.35 13.57 1.27
CA GLY A 23 -3.94 13.33 2.59
C GLY A 23 -4.84 12.10 2.60
N VAL A 24 -4.63 11.18 3.53
CA VAL A 24 -5.50 10.01 3.77
C VAL A 24 -6.10 10.13 5.16
N GLU A 25 -7.42 10.26 5.25
CA GLU A 25 -8.15 10.33 6.51
C GLU A 25 -8.72 8.95 6.88
N MET A 26 -8.60 8.57 8.16
CA MET A 26 -9.11 7.32 8.70
C MET A 26 -10.42 7.57 9.46
N CYS A 27 -11.47 6.82 9.13
CA CYS A 27 -12.72 6.87 9.86
C CYS A 27 -12.57 6.20 11.24
N VAL A 28 -12.85 6.96 12.31
CA VAL A 28 -12.74 6.49 13.72
C VAL A 28 -14.08 6.58 14.45
N ASN A 29 -15.18 6.46 13.70
CA ASN A 29 -16.53 6.59 14.24
C ASN A 29 -16.86 5.42 15.19
N SER A 30 -17.70 5.66 16.19
CA SER A 30 -18.06 4.66 17.21
C SER A 30 -18.82 3.45 16.65
N ASP A 31 -19.49 3.62 15.52
CA ASP A 31 -20.20 2.58 14.76
C ASP A 31 -19.31 1.92 13.68
N GLY A 32 -18.07 2.39 13.53
CA GLY A 32 -17.13 1.88 12.54
C GLY A 32 -16.32 0.68 13.03
N ASP A 33 -15.81 -0.09 12.07
CA ASP A 33 -14.81 -1.13 12.32
C ASP A 33 -13.40 -0.54 12.18
N TRP A 34 -12.74 -0.32 13.31
CA TRP A 34 -11.37 0.21 13.33
C TRP A 34 -10.35 -0.76 12.69
N ASN A 35 -10.51 -2.07 12.88
CA ASN A 35 -9.58 -3.05 12.30
C ASN A 35 -9.65 -3.01 10.77
N LYS A 36 -10.87 -2.92 10.23
CA LYS A 36 -11.09 -2.77 8.79
C LYS A 36 -10.54 -1.44 8.26
N THR A 37 -10.77 -0.34 8.98
CA THR A 37 -10.20 0.97 8.62
C THR A 37 -8.68 0.92 8.60
N TYR A 38 -8.06 0.33 9.62
CA TYR A 38 -6.62 0.17 9.71
C TYR A 38 -6.07 -0.65 8.55
N GLN A 39 -6.67 -1.81 8.25
CA GLN A 39 -6.26 -2.67 7.14
C GLN A 39 -6.37 -1.97 5.78
N ASN A 40 -7.52 -1.36 5.49
CA ASN A 40 -7.74 -0.60 4.25
C ASN A 40 -6.72 0.54 4.10
N THR A 41 -6.35 1.19 5.21
CA THR A 41 -5.35 2.27 5.20
C THR A 41 -3.95 1.73 4.91
N VAL A 42 -3.60 0.56 5.45
CA VAL A 42 -2.33 -0.11 5.13
C VAL A 42 -2.25 -0.45 3.64
N GLU A 43 -3.28 -1.07 3.09
CA GLU A 43 -3.35 -1.46 1.67
C GLU A 43 -3.32 -0.24 0.76
N LEU A 44 -4.10 0.80 1.07
CA LEU A 44 -4.13 2.04 0.30
C LEU A 44 -2.78 2.76 0.33
N ALA A 45 -2.14 2.87 1.50
CA ALA A 45 -0.82 3.50 1.61
C ALA A 45 0.23 2.75 0.80
N ALA A 46 0.26 1.42 0.88
CA ALA A 46 1.19 0.59 0.09
C ALA A 46 0.94 0.75 -1.41
N TYR A 47 -0.33 0.72 -1.85
CA TYR A 47 -0.70 0.95 -3.23
C TYR A 47 -0.24 2.32 -3.74
N LEU A 48 -0.50 3.40 -2.98
CA LEU A 48 -0.11 4.76 -3.38
C LEU A 48 1.40 4.92 -3.45
N LEU A 49 2.15 4.39 -2.48
CA LEU A 49 3.61 4.43 -2.51
C LEU A 49 4.17 3.71 -3.75
N LYS A 50 3.70 2.49 -4.04
CA LYS A 50 4.11 1.76 -5.25
C LYS A 50 3.72 2.51 -6.53
N LYS A 51 2.49 3.02 -6.62
CA LYS A 51 1.97 3.73 -7.80
C LYS A 51 2.83 4.93 -8.20
N TYR A 52 3.35 5.65 -7.21
CA TYR A 52 4.17 6.84 -7.44
C TYR A 52 5.68 6.57 -7.29
N ASN A 53 6.10 5.30 -7.25
CA ASN A 53 7.51 4.90 -7.11
C ASN A 53 8.20 5.53 -5.87
N LEU A 54 7.47 5.55 -4.76
CA LEU A 54 7.91 6.05 -3.46
C LEU A 54 8.21 4.90 -2.50
N ASN A 55 9.03 5.16 -1.49
CA ASN A 55 9.37 4.20 -0.44
C ASN A 55 8.69 4.56 0.89
N ILE A 56 8.91 3.73 1.91
CA ILE A 56 8.26 3.89 3.21
C ILE A 56 8.62 5.19 3.94
N ASP A 57 9.70 5.87 3.57
CA ASP A 57 10.12 7.14 4.17
C ASP A 57 9.42 8.36 3.57
N ASN A 58 8.66 8.17 2.49
CA ASN A 58 7.74 9.16 1.95
C ASN A 58 6.36 9.15 2.63
N LEU A 59 6.18 8.32 3.67
CA LEU A 59 4.95 8.23 4.44
C LEU A 59 5.05 9.07 5.73
N TYR A 60 4.19 10.07 5.84
CA TYR A 60 4.20 11.06 6.93
C TYR A 60 2.88 11.09 7.70
N ARG A 61 2.95 11.40 9.00
CA ARG A 61 1.80 11.83 9.80
C ARG A 61 1.63 13.35 9.69
N HIS A 62 0.43 13.86 9.95
CA HIS A 62 0.22 15.31 10.11
C HIS A 62 1.07 15.86 11.28
N TYR A 63 1.33 15.03 12.29
CA TYR A 63 2.30 15.28 13.35
C TYR A 63 3.71 15.57 12.82
N ASP A 64 4.22 14.76 11.89
CA ASP A 64 5.58 14.92 11.34
C ASP A 64 5.72 16.23 10.53
N ILE A 65 4.62 16.70 9.95
CA ILE A 65 4.57 17.89 9.09
C ILE A 65 4.38 19.18 9.91
N THR A 66 3.49 19.17 10.91
CA THR A 66 3.04 20.39 11.61
C THR A 66 3.19 20.35 13.12
N GLY A 67 3.42 19.17 13.71
CA GLY A 67 3.34 18.93 15.15
C GLY A 67 1.91 18.74 15.68
N LYS A 68 0.87 18.83 14.84
CA LYS A 68 -0.50 18.50 15.24
C LYS A 68 -0.59 17.04 15.67
N GLU A 69 -1.20 16.77 16.81
CA GLU A 69 -1.47 15.41 17.34
C GLU A 69 -2.47 14.62 16.46
N CYS A 70 -2.06 14.29 15.25
CA CYS A 70 -2.88 13.67 14.23
C CYS A 70 -2.01 12.80 13.30
N PRO A 71 -2.38 11.54 13.03
CA PRO A 71 -3.52 10.83 13.63
C PRO A 71 -3.24 10.38 15.07
N LYS A 72 -4.21 10.54 15.98
CA LYS A 72 -4.07 10.19 17.41
C LYS A 72 -3.64 8.73 17.64
N MET A 73 -4.09 7.82 16.78
CA MET A 73 -3.82 6.39 16.91
C MET A 73 -2.36 6.00 16.68
N PHE A 74 -1.56 6.89 16.06
CA PHE A 74 -0.16 6.63 15.72
C PHE A 74 0.78 7.66 16.34
N LEU A 75 0.42 8.29 17.47
CA LEU A 75 1.33 9.21 18.17
C LEU A 75 2.45 8.45 18.90
N GLU A 76 2.11 7.31 19.50
CA GLU A 76 3.09 6.38 20.07
C GLU A 76 4.04 5.87 18.96
N PRO A 77 5.37 6.03 19.13
CA PRO A 77 6.34 5.61 18.13
C PRO A 77 6.19 4.14 17.72
N GLU A 78 5.89 3.26 18.67
CA GLU A 78 5.77 1.82 18.44
C GLU A 78 4.58 1.50 17.51
N LYS A 79 3.44 2.18 17.71
CA LYS A 79 2.25 2.03 16.85
C LYS A 79 2.53 2.54 15.44
N TRP A 80 3.23 3.67 15.32
CA TRP A 80 3.61 4.21 14.01
C TRP A 80 4.59 3.30 13.26
N GLN A 81 5.61 2.79 13.95
CA GLN A 81 6.56 1.86 13.35
C GLN A 81 5.90 0.53 12.96
N ALA A 82 4.98 0.01 13.79
CA ALA A 82 4.21 -1.17 13.44
C ALA A 82 3.35 -0.96 12.18
N PHE A 83 2.73 0.22 12.03
CA PHE A 83 2.00 0.60 10.82
C PHE A 83 2.93 0.69 9.59
N LYS A 84 4.05 1.44 9.69
CA LYS A 84 5.05 1.52 8.60
C LYS A 84 5.55 0.13 8.18
N LYS A 85 5.81 -0.77 9.13
CA LYS A 85 6.26 -2.14 8.85
C LYS A 85 5.22 -2.94 8.06
N LYS A 86 3.93 -2.85 8.42
CA LYS A 86 2.85 -3.52 7.67
C LYS A 86 2.70 -2.95 6.26
N VAL A 87 2.80 -1.63 6.10
CA VAL A 87 2.79 -0.98 4.77
C VAL A 87 3.97 -1.46 3.94
N ALA A 88 5.19 -1.46 4.47
CA ALA A 88 6.38 -1.96 3.78
C ALA A 88 6.23 -3.43 3.35
N TYR A 89 5.75 -4.30 4.25
CA TYR A 89 5.46 -5.69 3.90
C TYR A 89 4.43 -5.82 2.76
N CYS A 90 3.41 -4.96 2.73
CA CYS A 90 2.46 -4.91 1.62
C CYS A 90 3.10 -4.42 0.32
N MET A 91 4.18 -3.65 0.39
CA MET A 91 4.91 -3.20 -0.79
C MET A 91 5.83 -4.27 -1.40
N ASP A 92 6.38 -5.16 -0.57
CA ASP A 92 7.37 -6.17 -0.96
C ASP A 92 6.96 -6.96 -2.21
N GLU A 93 7.92 -7.21 -3.08
CA GLU A 93 7.71 -8.06 -4.25
C GLU A 93 7.59 -9.52 -3.86
N ILE A 94 6.76 -10.27 -4.58
CA ILE A 94 6.80 -11.73 -4.55
C ILE A 94 7.61 -12.20 -5.74
N LYS A 95 8.61 -13.02 -5.45
CA LYS A 95 9.44 -13.70 -6.45
C LYS A 95 9.05 -15.17 -6.45
N LEU A 96 8.70 -15.67 -7.62
CA LEU A 96 8.50 -17.10 -7.85
C LEU A 96 9.73 -17.67 -8.54
N LEU A 97 10.14 -18.87 -8.13
CA LEU A 97 11.15 -19.64 -8.85
C LEU A 97 10.42 -20.58 -9.82
N ILE A 98 10.51 -20.31 -11.12
CA ILE A 98 9.85 -21.08 -12.17
C ILE A 98 10.92 -21.54 -13.15
N ASN A 99 11.04 -22.85 -13.36
CA ASN A 99 12.05 -23.46 -14.25
C ASN A 99 13.51 -23.02 -13.96
N GLY A 100 13.82 -22.67 -12.71
CA GLY A 100 15.14 -22.19 -12.30
C GLY A 100 15.35 -20.67 -12.38
N GLU A 101 14.35 -19.91 -12.84
CA GLU A 101 14.41 -18.45 -12.95
C GLU A 101 13.51 -17.77 -11.91
N LEU A 102 14.01 -16.68 -11.31
CA LEU A 102 13.23 -15.85 -10.39
C LEU A 102 12.40 -14.83 -11.18
N VAL A 103 11.08 -14.93 -11.07
CA VAL A 103 10.14 -14.01 -11.71
C VAL A 103 9.40 -13.20 -10.65
N VAL A 104 9.47 -11.87 -10.77
CA VAL A 104 8.68 -10.94 -9.95
C VAL A 104 7.25 -10.93 -10.47
N ILE A 105 6.29 -11.10 -9.58
CA ILE A 105 4.88 -11.13 -9.92
C ILE A 105 4.08 -10.12 -9.12
N ASP A 106 3.01 -9.62 -9.73
CA ASP A 106 2.04 -8.82 -9.01
C ASP A 106 1.37 -9.64 -7.92
N LYS A 107 0.99 -8.98 -6.83
CA LYS A 107 0.24 -9.58 -5.72
C LYS A 107 -1.01 -8.76 -5.45
N ILE A 108 -2.06 -9.46 -5.06
CA ILE A 108 -3.30 -8.85 -4.56
C ILE A 108 -3.38 -9.22 -3.08
N ILE A 109 -3.59 -8.23 -2.21
CA ILE A 109 -3.80 -8.47 -0.78
C ILE A 109 -5.29 -8.35 -0.53
N ILE A 110 -5.89 -9.38 0.06
CA ILE A 110 -7.30 -9.40 0.47
C ILE A 110 -7.34 -10.08 1.83
N ASP A 111 -7.96 -9.43 2.83
CA ASP A 111 -8.11 -9.97 4.18
C ASP A 111 -6.79 -10.50 4.80
N ASN A 112 -5.69 -9.76 4.58
CA ASN A 112 -4.34 -10.11 5.03
C ASN A 112 -3.77 -11.42 4.43
N MET A 113 -4.44 -11.98 3.42
CA MET A 113 -3.92 -13.06 2.59
C MET A 113 -3.31 -12.49 1.32
N ILE A 114 -2.14 -13.01 0.95
CA ILE A 114 -1.50 -12.63 -0.29
C ILE A 114 -1.93 -13.60 -1.40
N TYR A 115 -2.55 -13.06 -2.42
CA TYR A 115 -2.94 -13.76 -3.63
C TYR A 115 -1.97 -13.44 -4.76
N VAL A 116 -1.48 -14.51 -5.37
CA VAL A 116 -0.66 -14.48 -6.57
C VAL A 116 -1.57 -14.73 -7.77
N PRO A 117 -1.66 -13.82 -8.74
CA PRO A 117 -2.41 -14.06 -9.97
C PRO A 117 -1.77 -15.21 -10.75
N VAL A 118 -2.41 -16.38 -10.72
CA VAL A 118 -1.93 -17.60 -11.39
C VAL A 118 -1.84 -17.42 -12.91
N LYS A 119 -2.50 -16.40 -13.46
CA LYS A 119 -2.46 -16.04 -14.88
C LYS A 119 -1.03 -15.85 -15.39
N GLU A 120 -0.19 -15.16 -14.62
CA GLU A 120 1.18 -14.88 -15.06
C GLU A 120 2.04 -16.14 -14.97
N VAL A 121 1.83 -16.93 -13.91
CA VAL A 121 2.49 -18.23 -13.73
C VAL A 121 2.22 -19.16 -14.91
N PHE A 122 0.94 -19.32 -15.28
CA PHE A 122 0.55 -20.18 -16.39
C PHE A 122 1.12 -19.73 -17.73
N ARG A 123 1.17 -18.42 -17.99
CA ARG A 123 1.81 -17.88 -19.20
C ARG A 123 3.30 -18.20 -19.25
N ILE A 124 4.02 -18.05 -18.14
CA ILE A 124 5.45 -18.39 -18.06
C ILE A 124 5.67 -19.89 -18.32
N LEU A 125 4.74 -20.72 -17.87
CA LEU A 125 4.75 -22.16 -18.12
C LEU A 125 4.31 -22.54 -19.54
N GLY A 126 4.02 -21.57 -20.42
CA GLY A 126 3.63 -21.80 -21.82
C GLY A 126 2.14 -22.12 -22.01
N ALA A 127 1.31 -21.94 -20.99
CA ALA A 127 -0.12 -22.24 -21.06
C ALA A 127 -0.93 -21.10 -21.70
N ASP A 128 -1.91 -21.47 -22.50
CA ASP A 128 -2.96 -20.57 -22.96
C ASP A 128 -4.09 -20.49 -21.93
N ILE A 129 -4.60 -19.27 -21.71
CA ILE A 129 -5.66 -19.00 -20.74
C ILE A 129 -6.84 -18.34 -21.43
N TYR A 130 -8.03 -18.93 -21.25
CA TYR A 130 -9.28 -18.49 -21.87
C TYR A 130 -10.29 -18.09 -20.79
N TRP A 131 -11.11 -17.09 -21.07
CA TRP A 131 -12.21 -16.66 -20.21
C TRP A 131 -13.53 -16.62 -20.99
N GLU A 132 -14.53 -17.37 -20.52
CA GLU A 132 -15.87 -17.36 -21.08
C GLU A 132 -16.83 -16.60 -20.15
N GLN A 133 -17.09 -15.32 -20.46
CA GLN A 133 -17.86 -14.40 -19.62
C GLN A 133 -19.26 -14.91 -19.28
N GLN A 134 -19.98 -15.48 -20.25
CA GLN A 134 -21.36 -15.93 -20.06
C GLN A 134 -21.46 -17.10 -19.07
N LYS A 135 -20.49 -18.03 -19.13
CA LYS A 135 -20.44 -19.19 -18.22
C LYS A 135 -19.64 -18.93 -16.95
N ARG A 136 -18.90 -17.82 -16.90
CA ARG A 136 -17.92 -17.50 -15.85
C ARG A 136 -16.88 -18.60 -15.65
N ILE A 137 -16.45 -19.21 -16.75
CA ILE A 137 -15.46 -20.30 -16.75
C ILE A 137 -14.11 -19.75 -17.23
N ALA A 138 -13.06 -20.04 -16.47
CA ALA A 138 -11.67 -19.87 -16.90
C ALA A 138 -11.11 -21.25 -17.27
N SER A 139 -10.47 -21.35 -18.45
CA SER A 139 -9.88 -22.59 -18.95
C SER A 139 -8.40 -22.39 -19.18
N ILE A 140 -7.60 -23.41 -18.84
CA ILE A 140 -6.14 -23.42 -19.02
C ILE A 140 -5.80 -24.59 -19.93
N LYS A 141 -4.98 -24.33 -20.96
CA LYS A 141 -4.46 -25.35 -21.87
C LYS A 141 -2.94 -25.29 -21.85
N LEU A 142 -2.32 -26.40 -21.50
CA LEU A 142 -0.86 -26.60 -21.55
C LEU A 142 -0.45 -27.15 -22.92
#